data_AF-A0A524HHS4-F1
#
_entry.id   AF-A0A524HHS4-F1
#
_cell.length_a   1.000
_cell.length_b   1.000
_cell.length_c   1.000
_cell.angle_alpha   90.00
_cell.angle_beta   90.00
_cell.angle_gamma   90.00
#
_symmetry.space_group_name_H-M   'P 1'
#
loop_
_entity.id
_entity.type
_entity.pdbx_description
1 polymer ?
#
loop_
_entity_poly.entity_id
_entity_poly.type
_entity_poly.pdbx_seq_one_letter_code
_entity_poly.pdbx_strand_id
1 'polypeptide(L)'
;MSGPSTGEKLSDFSVAEARHPRERFGDVVVVGGGCYGTFYAGQLLRAVELDKVVLHRLIIVDRDPACRFTRAIGSAADRELVVTEWDEFFDRYLGTRTDSHDPDIIVPSPLMPHLMYHWL
;
A
#
# COMPACT_ATOMS: atom_id res chain seq x y z
N MET A 1 26.27 -59.59 25.47
CA MET A 1 27.11 -59.15 24.33
C MET A 1 26.17 -58.75 23.23
N SER A 2 26.15 -57.58 22.60
CA SER A 2 26.73 -56.24 22.76
C SER A 2 25.93 -55.40 21.74
N GLY A 3 25.76 -54.09 21.95
CA GLY A 3 25.10 -53.19 20.99
C GLY A 3 25.86 -53.04 19.65
N PRO A 4 25.46 -52.08 18.78
CA PRO A 4 25.47 -50.68 19.17
C PRO A 4 24.20 -49.87 18.84
N SER A 5 24.10 -48.74 19.54
CA SER A 5 23.27 -47.58 19.28
C SER A 5 23.66 -46.87 17.98
N THR A 6 22.72 -46.24 17.29
CA THR A 6 22.82 -44.90 16.64
C THR A 6 21.37 -44.55 16.27
N GLY A 7 20.69 -43.55 16.83
CA GLY A 7 21.14 -42.19 17.01
C GLY A 7 20.68 -41.36 15.81
N GLU A 8 19.39 -41.07 15.69
CA GLU A 8 18.94 -39.95 14.85
C GLU A 8 17.88 -39.16 15.61
N LYS A 9 18.37 -38.13 16.30
CA LYS A 9 17.54 -37.04 16.79
C LYS A 9 16.81 -36.47 15.57
N LEU A 10 15.48 -36.51 15.61
CA LEU A 10 14.66 -35.61 14.81
C LEU A 10 15.11 -34.19 15.17
N SER A 11 15.93 -33.64 14.29
CA SER A 11 16.47 -32.29 14.37
C SER A 11 15.30 -31.33 14.37
N ASP A 12 15.08 -30.75 15.53
CA ASP A 12 14.82 -29.32 15.76
C ASP A 12 14.67 -28.54 14.44
N PHE A 13 13.45 -28.52 13.89
CA PHE A 13 13.04 -27.52 12.92
C PHE A 13 12.95 -26.20 13.69
N SER A 14 14.10 -25.59 13.94
CA SER A 14 14.15 -24.15 14.15
C SER A 14 13.64 -23.54 12.85
N VAL A 15 12.34 -23.24 12.83
CA VAL A 15 11.78 -22.27 11.91
C VAL A 15 12.41 -20.95 12.33
N ALA A 16 13.63 -20.71 11.86
CA ALA A 16 14.14 -19.36 11.75
C ALA A 16 13.06 -18.64 10.93
N GLU A 17 12.28 -17.81 11.61
CA GLU A 17 11.11 -17.13 11.10
C GLU A 17 11.59 -16.32 9.90
N ALA A 18 11.43 -16.90 8.70
CA ALA A 18 11.85 -16.27 7.48
C ALA A 18 11.08 -14.96 7.44
N ARG A 19 11.78 -13.84 7.66
CA ARG A 19 11.20 -12.51 7.50
C ARG A 19 10.65 -12.48 6.09
N HIS A 20 9.33 -12.57 5.96
CA HIS A 20 8.67 -12.41 4.67
C HIS A 20 9.18 -11.10 4.06
N PRO A 21 9.65 -11.12 2.81
CA PRO A 21 10.17 -9.92 2.18
C PRO A 21 9.10 -8.83 2.27
N ARG A 22 9.50 -7.67 2.79
CA ARG A 22 8.60 -6.52 2.90
C ARG A 22 8.26 -6.07 1.50
N GLU A 23 6.98 -5.95 1.21
CA GLU A 23 6.55 -5.35 -0.04
C GLU A 23 6.96 -3.87 -0.04
N ARG A 24 7.57 -3.43 -1.13
CA ARG A 24 8.04 -2.05 -1.31
C ARG A 24 7.26 -1.40 -2.42
N PHE A 25 6.76 -0.20 -2.14
CA PHE A 25 6.03 0.63 -3.09
C PHE A 25 6.64 2.03 -3.12
N GLY A 26 6.50 2.69 -4.25
CA GLY A 26 6.67 4.13 -4.34
C GLY A 26 5.47 4.83 -3.69
N ASP A 27 4.83 5.71 -4.44
CA ASP A 27 3.60 6.37 -4.05
C ASP A 27 2.41 5.41 -4.20
N VAL A 28 1.57 5.32 -3.15
CA VAL A 28 0.28 4.64 -3.21
C VAL A 28 -0.82 5.69 -3.25
N VAL A 29 -1.46 5.81 -4.41
CA VAL A 29 -2.56 6.75 -4.67
C VAL A 29 -3.89 6.04 -4.44
N VAL A 30 -4.74 6.58 -3.56
CA VAL A 30 -6.10 6.10 -3.32
C VAL A 30 -7.09 7.12 -3.86
N VAL A 31 -7.95 6.69 -4.77
CA VAL A 31 -9.00 7.50 -5.39
C VAL A 31 -10.23 7.51 -4.50
N GLY A 32 -10.56 8.69 -3.99
CA GLY A 32 -11.65 8.95 -3.06
C GLY A 32 -11.27 8.68 -1.61
N GLY A 33 -11.42 9.67 -0.74
CA GLY A 33 -11.35 9.59 0.72
C GLY A 33 -12.68 9.19 1.39
N GLY A 34 -13.60 8.58 0.64
CA GLY A 34 -14.87 8.04 1.14
C GLY A 34 -14.72 6.75 1.97
N CYS A 35 -15.77 5.94 2.05
CA CYS A 35 -15.77 4.71 2.86
C CYS A 35 -14.66 3.72 2.45
N TYR A 36 -14.57 3.36 1.17
CA TYR A 36 -13.61 2.38 0.67
C TYR A 36 -12.18 2.90 0.70
N GLY A 37 -11.94 4.12 0.21
CA GLY A 37 -10.57 4.65 0.24
C GLY A 37 -10.05 4.89 1.65
N THR A 38 -10.89 5.35 2.60
CA THR A 38 -10.49 5.41 4.02
C THR A 38 -10.19 4.03 4.58
N PHE A 39 -10.97 3.02 4.19
CA PHE A 39 -10.72 1.64 4.60
C PHE A 39 -9.38 1.12 4.07
N TYR A 40 -9.08 1.29 2.78
CA TYR A 40 -7.80 0.88 2.19
C TYR A 40 -6.61 1.63 2.80
N ALA A 41 -6.74 2.95 2.98
CA ALA A 41 -5.75 3.78 3.65
C ALA A 41 -5.44 3.23 5.06
N GLY A 42 -6.48 2.91 5.84
CA GLY A 42 -6.32 2.33 7.17
C GLY A 42 -5.62 0.96 7.16
N GLN A 43 -5.99 0.07 6.23
CA GLN A 43 -5.33 -1.23 6.09
C GLN A 43 -3.84 -1.08 5.72
N LEU A 44 -3.53 -0.19 4.79
CA LEU A 44 -2.16 0.05 4.34
C LEU A 44 -1.29 0.66 5.44
N LEU A 45 -1.79 1.68 6.14
CA LEU A 45 -1.07 2.28 7.27
C LEU A 45 -0.85 1.26 8.38
N ARG A 46 -1.83 0.40 8.65
CA ARG A 46 -1.66 -0.70 9.60
C ARG A 46 -0.58 -1.69 9.17
N ALA A 47 -0.47 -1.98 7.88
CA ALA A 47 0.58 -2.83 7.33
C ALA A 47 1.97 -2.18 7.44
N VAL A 48 2.06 -0.85 7.29
CA VAL A 48 3.29 -0.07 7.54
C VAL A 48 3.69 -0.13 9.01
N GLU A 49 2.75 0.10 9.94
CA GLU A 49 3.01 0.01 11.39
C GLU A 49 3.49 -1.39 11.82
N LEU A 50 2.95 -2.44 11.20
CA LEU A 50 3.34 -3.83 11.43
C LEU A 50 4.59 -4.25 10.64
N ASP A 51 5.18 -3.31 9.92
CA ASP A 51 6.39 -3.46 9.14
C ASP A 51 6.33 -4.62 8.13
N LYS A 52 5.16 -4.74 7.49
CA LYS A 52 4.84 -5.66 6.40
C LYS A 52 4.97 -4.99 5.03
N VAL A 53 4.78 -3.68 4.98
CA VAL A 53 4.87 -2.84 3.79
C VAL A 53 5.77 -1.65 4.07
N VAL A 54 6.57 -1.25 3.07
CA VAL A 54 7.25 0.04 3.04
C VAL A 54 6.74 0.79 1.82
N LEU A 55 6.33 2.04 2.00
CA LEU A 55 5.90 2.90 0.90
C LEU A 55 6.52 4.29 1.04
N HIS A 56 6.70 4.98 -0.08
CA HIS A 56 7.24 6.34 -0.07
C HIS A 56 6.20 7.33 0.48
N ARG A 57 5.00 7.36 -0.11
CA ARG A 57 3.90 8.23 0.34
C ARG A 57 2.53 7.60 0.08
N LEU A 58 1.58 7.83 0.98
CA LEU A 58 0.15 7.55 0.75
C LEU A 58 -0.58 8.82 0.34
N ILE A 59 -1.14 8.84 -0.86
CA ILE A 59 -1.83 10.01 -1.42
C ILE A 59 -3.30 9.69 -1.55
N ILE A 60 -4.17 10.41 -0.84
CA ILE A 60 -5.62 10.33 -1.03
C ILE A 60 -6.04 11.45 -1.97
N VAL A 61 -6.81 11.14 -3.00
CA VAL A 61 -7.32 12.14 -3.94
C VAL A 61 -8.84 12.18 -3.84
N ASP A 62 -9.38 13.28 -3.29
CA ASP A 62 -10.83 13.49 -3.18
C ASP A 62 -11.18 14.92 -3.55
N ARG A 63 -12.43 15.15 -3.93
CA ARG A 63 -12.95 16.50 -4.23
C ARG A 63 -13.46 17.19 -2.97
N ASP A 64 -13.84 16.42 -1.96
CA ASP A 64 -14.32 16.93 -0.68
C ASP A 64 -13.16 17.07 0.33
N PRO A 65 -12.77 18.30 0.72
CA PRO A 65 -11.75 18.50 1.76
C PRO A 65 -12.18 17.93 3.12
N ALA A 66 -13.48 17.79 3.36
CA ALA A 66 -14.07 17.21 4.56
C ALA A 66 -14.46 15.74 4.37
N CYS A 67 -13.84 15.02 3.42
CA CYS A 67 -14.07 13.60 3.20
C CYS A 67 -13.79 12.77 4.47
N ARG A 68 -14.17 11.49 4.45
CA ARG A 68 -14.05 10.63 5.63
C ARG A 68 -12.60 10.42 6.05
N PHE A 69 -11.66 10.36 5.10
CA PHE A 69 -10.24 10.23 5.38
C PHE A 69 -9.73 11.36 6.28
N THR A 70 -10.05 12.62 5.97
CA THR A 70 -9.67 13.79 6.78
C THR A 70 -10.15 13.65 8.23
N ARG A 71 -11.39 13.20 8.40
CA ARG A 71 -12.03 13.08 9.72
C ARG A 71 -11.51 11.89 10.53
N ALA A 72 -11.12 10.80 9.87
CA ALA A 72 -10.79 9.54 10.53
C ALA A 72 -9.29 9.29 10.69
N ILE A 73 -8.47 9.71 9.72
CA ILE A 73 -7.03 9.39 9.66
C ILE A 73 -6.20 10.68 9.62
N GLY A 74 -6.55 11.60 8.72
CA GLY A 74 -5.86 12.87 8.54
C GLY A 74 -4.46 12.77 7.91
N SER A 75 -3.95 13.91 7.49
CA SER A 75 -2.63 14.06 6.86
C SER A 75 -1.49 13.98 7.89
N ALA A 76 -0.33 13.48 7.46
CA ALA A 76 0.91 13.42 8.24
C ALA A 76 2.13 13.48 7.29
N ALA A 77 3.34 13.21 7.78
CA ALA A 77 4.55 13.24 6.94
C ALA A 77 4.55 12.16 5.84
N ASP A 78 3.89 11.03 6.09
CA ASP A 78 3.83 9.86 5.21
C ASP A 78 2.54 9.76 4.40
N ARG A 79 1.59 10.70 4.60
CA ARG A 79 0.28 10.66 3.96
C ARG A 79 -0.37 12.02 3.81
N GLU A 80 -1.09 12.22 2.73
CA GLU A 80 -1.78 13.48 2.48
C GLU A 80 -3.14 13.30 1.80
N LEU A 81 -3.99 14.33 1.95
CA LEU A 81 -5.15 14.53 1.09
C LEU A 81 -4.80 15.60 0.04
N VAL A 82 -4.93 15.24 -1.23
CA VAL A 82 -4.91 16.16 -2.36
C VAL A 82 -6.36 16.43 -2.77
N VAL A 83 -6.77 17.70 -2.67
CA VAL A 83 -8.14 18.13 -2.97
C VAL A 83 -8.22 18.63 -4.41
N THR A 84 -8.73 17.80 -5.31
CA THR A 84 -8.76 18.07 -6.76
C THR A 84 -9.70 17.10 -7.49
N GLU A 85 -10.09 17.44 -8.72
CA GLU A 85 -10.68 16.46 -9.63
C GLU A 85 -9.66 15.34 -9.95
N TRP A 86 -10.15 14.11 -10.08
CA TRP A 86 -9.30 12.94 -10.28
C TRP A 86 -8.53 13.00 -11.61
N ASP A 87 -9.17 13.44 -12.68
CA ASP A 87 -8.55 13.54 -14.00
C ASP A 87 -7.38 14.54 -13.98
N GLU A 88 -7.60 15.73 -13.38
CA GLU A 88 -6.56 16.75 -13.22
C GLU A 88 -5.36 16.23 -12.40
N PHE A 89 -5.64 15.44 -11.36
CA PHE A 89 -4.59 14.80 -10.58
C PHE A 89 -3.79 13.84 -11.44
N PHE A 90 -4.46 12.93 -12.14
CA PHE A 90 -3.80 11.86 -12.90
C PHE A 90 -3.04 12.38 -14.12
N ASP A 91 -3.55 13.38 -14.84
CA ASP A 91 -2.85 14.03 -15.95
C ASP A 91 -1.47 14.54 -15.50
N ARG A 92 -1.44 15.20 -14.35
CA ARG A 92 -0.20 15.74 -13.76
C ARG A 92 0.68 14.64 -13.20
N TYR A 93 0.10 13.74 -12.42
CA TYR A 93 0.83 12.70 -11.70
C TYR A 93 1.49 11.72 -12.67
N LEU A 94 0.74 11.25 -13.68
CA LEU A 94 1.27 10.34 -14.70
C LEU A 94 2.20 11.05 -15.69
N GLY A 95 1.96 12.33 -15.99
CA GLY A 95 2.79 13.12 -16.92
C GLY A 95 4.15 13.56 -16.35
N THR A 96 4.35 13.51 -15.04
CA THR A 96 5.60 13.97 -14.38
C THR A 96 6.44 12.84 -13.80
N ARG A 97 5.97 11.60 -13.90
CA ARG A 97 6.67 10.45 -13.33
C ARG A 97 7.93 10.09 -14.10
N THR A 98 9.01 9.93 -13.35
CA THR A 98 10.28 9.39 -13.81
C THR A 98 10.41 7.95 -13.33
N ASP A 99 11.31 7.17 -13.94
CA ASP A 99 11.51 5.77 -13.55
C ASP A 99 11.93 5.66 -12.07
N SER A 100 10.98 5.24 -11.24
CA SER A 100 11.17 4.89 -9.83
C SER A 100 11.61 3.42 -9.73
N HIS A 101 12.50 3.12 -8.78
CA HIS A 101 12.90 1.74 -8.50
C HIS A 101 11.75 0.92 -7.87
N ASP A 102 10.92 1.57 -7.04
CA ASP A 102 9.78 0.92 -6.38
C ASP A 102 8.48 1.29 -7.13
N PRO A 103 7.57 0.33 -7.36
CA PRO A 103 6.38 0.57 -8.16
C PRO A 103 5.37 1.43 -7.40
N ASP A 104 4.85 2.45 -8.07
CA ASP A 104 3.69 3.19 -7.60
C ASP A 104 2.40 2.39 -7.82
N ILE A 105 1.45 2.53 -6.90
CA ILE A 105 0.17 1.80 -6.93
C ILE A 105 -0.99 2.80 -6.97
N ILE A 106 -2.04 2.48 -7.74
CA ILE A 106 -3.31 3.22 -7.74
C ILE A 106 -4.41 2.29 -7.22
N VAL A 107 -5.23 2.80 -6.28
CA VAL A 107 -6.28 2.07 -5.58
C VAL A 107 -7.62 2.81 -5.72
N PRO A 108 -8.70 2.14 -6.16
CA PRO A 108 -8.72 0.79 -6.69
C PRO A 108 -7.88 0.70 -7.97
N SER A 109 -7.45 -0.52 -8.33
CA SER A 109 -6.72 -0.75 -9.57
C SER A 109 -7.50 -0.11 -10.75
N PRO A 110 -6.81 0.63 -11.64
CA PRO A 110 -7.44 1.41 -12.71
C PRO A 110 -8.24 0.57 -13.72
N LEU A 111 -8.19 -0.76 -13.62
CA LEU A 111 -9.08 -1.67 -14.36
C LEU A 111 -10.56 -1.58 -13.93
N MET A 112 -10.92 -0.67 -13.00
CA MET A 112 -12.31 -0.27 -12.82
C MET A 112 -12.72 0.71 -13.95
N PRO A 113 -13.64 0.32 -14.86
CA PRO A 113 -13.95 1.07 -16.09
C PRO A 113 -14.35 2.54 -15.89
N HIS A 114 -14.83 2.89 -14.70
CA HIS A 114 -15.31 4.22 -14.35
C HIS A 114 -14.20 5.28 -14.31
N LEU A 115 -12.96 4.91 -14.00
CA LEU A 115 -11.82 5.85 -14.03
C LEU A 115 -11.34 6.09 -15.46
N MET A 116 -11.46 5.08 -16.34
CA MET A 116 -11.05 5.19 -17.74
C MET A 116 -12.15 5.74 -18.65
N TYR A 117 -13.39 5.88 -18.16
CA TYR A 117 -14.53 6.32 -18.98
C TYR A 117 -14.32 7.72 -19.57
N HIS A 118 -13.66 8.62 -18.83
CA HIS A 118 -13.34 9.98 -19.30
C HIS A 118 -12.10 10.05 -20.19
N TRP A 119 -11.34 8.94 -20.33
CA TRP A 119 -10.15 8.84 -21.19
C TRP A 119 -10.42 8.12 -22.52
N LEU A 120 -11.68 7.74 -22.78
CA LEU A 120 -12.18 7.27 -24.07
C LEU A 120 -12.77 8.43 -24.88
#